data_AF-A0A960YFN0-F1
#
_entry.id   AF-A0A960YFN0-F1
#
_cell.length_a   1.000
_cell.length_b   1.000
_cell.length_c   1.000
_cell.angle_alpha   90.00
_cell.angle_beta   90.00
_cell.angle_gamma   90.00
#
_symmetry.space_group_name_H-M   'P 1'
#
loop_
_entity.id
_entity.type
_entity.pdbx_description
1 polymer ?
#
loop_
_entity_poly.entity_id
_entity_poly.type
_entity_poly.pdbx_seq_one_letter_code
_entity_poly.pdbx_strand_id
1 'polypeptide(L)'
;RGYKTYQGTVWWRHPVLGDYASQWRWACERWAEDDYVAGGVEFGFADASGDWEDFNMATDRWTLDRLVGEMVAMRTALDSSGGGAPPTVPPAAKPARTLGIDVSRHQGRMDWGKAAASGAKFAYCKATEGTTWLDPEWKRNAAGARAAGLLVGGYHFYRNVYDPFEQAAHFARALNYQPGDLPPAADFEDSRTPARVDAMRIFLMEVERLVGVRPIIYTGAWWWDDGRGDGPVQMPARVPWAAEYPLWIASYREGAPILPDDWRDWDIHQYTSKGPARDFGASSEGLDMNWFNGSLDALRAFAGSASTGETKLLAEALLSVEPELQAVKLNPTSALQRAITQAGAGWQVTGDERPFSWGGSNYIVQRAENLTTGRVRIYHVPVGKWSDVSYVERPEPTTR
;
A
#
# COMPACT_ATOMS: atom_id res chain seq x y z
N ARG A 1 37.21 -7.31 -7.28
CA ARG A 1 36.59 -8.54 -6.69
C ARG A 1 35.89 -8.22 -5.37
N GLY A 2 34.79 -7.47 -5.44
CA GLY A 2 33.93 -7.09 -4.32
C GLY A 2 33.36 -5.70 -4.48
N TYR A 3 32.17 -5.47 -3.92
CA TYR A 3 31.48 -4.17 -3.87
C TYR A 3 31.34 -3.73 -2.42
N LYS A 4 31.37 -2.41 -2.19
CA LYS A 4 31.17 -1.77 -0.88
C LYS A 4 29.96 -0.85 -0.99
N THR A 5 28.93 -1.12 -0.20
CA THR A 5 27.75 -0.26 -0.11
C THR A 5 28.12 1.11 0.46
N TYR A 6 27.27 2.11 0.23
CA TYR A 6 27.46 3.47 0.71
C TYR A 6 27.67 3.57 2.25
N GLN A 7 27.10 2.62 3.02
CA GLN A 7 27.21 2.57 4.49
C GLN A 7 28.34 1.66 5.03
N GLY A 8 29.02 0.90 4.17
CA GLY A 8 30.46 0.65 4.32
C GLY A 8 31.02 -0.28 5.41
N THR A 9 30.34 -1.34 5.88
CA THR A 9 30.93 -2.27 6.89
C THR A 9 31.19 -3.72 6.45
N VAL A 10 30.70 -4.17 5.29
CA VAL A 10 30.86 -5.58 4.86
C VAL A 10 31.54 -5.68 3.50
N TRP A 11 32.64 -6.45 3.43
CA TRP A 11 33.30 -6.83 2.19
C TRP A 11 32.70 -8.12 1.66
N TRP A 12 31.88 -8.02 0.61
CA TRP A 12 31.39 -9.19 -0.09
C TRP A 12 32.40 -9.61 -1.15
N ARG A 13 33.00 -10.80 -1.01
CA ARG A 13 33.82 -11.40 -2.06
C ARG A 13 32.92 -12.17 -3.02
N HIS A 14 33.06 -11.90 -4.31
CA HIS A 14 32.41 -12.68 -5.36
C HIS A 14 32.82 -14.15 -5.22
N PRO A 15 31.89 -15.10 -5.01
CA PRO A 15 32.21 -16.52 -5.03
C PRO A 15 32.44 -16.88 -6.49
N VAL A 16 33.67 -17.16 -6.91
CA VAL A 16 33.95 -17.42 -8.33
C VAL A 16 33.31 -18.73 -8.75
N LEU A 17 32.44 -18.68 -9.78
CA LEU A 17 32.50 -19.47 -11.03
C LEU A 17 31.39 -18.99 -11.99
N GLY A 18 31.75 -18.59 -13.21
CA GLY A 18 30.81 -18.24 -14.30
C GLY A 18 31.37 -17.26 -15.33
N ASP A 19 30.80 -17.26 -16.54
CA ASP A 19 31.10 -16.30 -17.59
C ASP A 19 30.82 -14.84 -17.16
N TYR A 20 31.34 -13.89 -17.92
CA TYR A 20 31.21 -12.45 -17.63
C TYR A 20 29.74 -12.01 -17.47
N ALA A 21 28.83 -12.58 -18.25
CA ALA A 21 27.40 -12.28 -18.14
C ALA A 21 26.82 -12.72 -16.78
N SER A 22 27.30 -13.84 -16.24
CA SER A 22 26.92 -14.35 -14.92
C SER A 22 27.46 -13.47 -13.78
N GLN A 23 28.68 -12.94 -13.94
CA GLN A 23 29.28 -12.02 -12.98
C GLN A 23 28.59 -10.65 -13.00
N TRP A 24 28.26 -10.15 -14.19
CA TRP A 24 27.54 -8.90 -14.38
C TRP A 24 26.12 -8.98 -13.81
N ARG A 25 25.39 -10.06 -14.10
CA ARG A 25 24.06 -10.31 -13.53
C ARG A 25 24.09 -10.30 -12.01
N TRP A 26 25.06 -10.98 -11.41
CA TRP A 26 25.23 -10.99 -9.95
C TRP A 26 25.47 -9.58 -9.40
N ALA A 27 26.31 -8.76 -10.04
CA ALA A 27 26.54 -7.38 -9.62
C ALA A 27 25.28 -6.50 -9.72
N CYS A 28 24.51 -6.63 -10.82
CA CYS A 28 23.25 -5.92 -10.99
C CYS A 28 22.20 -6.32 -9.94
N GLU A 29 22.10 -7.62 -9.63
CA GLU A 29 21.20 -8.12 -8.58
C GLU A 29 21.56 -7.51 -7.21
N ARG A 30 22.85 -7.34 -6.90
CA ARG A 30 23.31 -6.72 -5.65
C ARG A 30 23.13 -5.21 -5.59
N TRP A 31 23.25 -4.50 -6.72
CA TRP A 31 22.94 -3.07 -6.76
C TRP A 31 21.45 -2.79 -6.62
N ALA A 32 20.60 -3.67 -7.12
CA ALA A 32 19.15 -3.57 -6.92
C ALA A 32 18.71 -3.79 -5.46
N GLU A 33 19.59 -4.35 -4.61
CA GLU A 33 19.37 -4.47 -3.16
C GLU A 33 19.66 -3.16 -2.40
N ASP A 34 20.23 -2.11 -3.04
CA ASP A 34 20.53 -0.80 -2.43
C ASP A 34 19.62 0.30 -3.02
N ASP A 35 18.65 0.75 -2.20
CA ASP A 35 17.64 1.77 -2.54
C ASP A 35 18.23 3.12 -3.02
N TYR A 36 19.53 3.36 -2.84
CA TYR A 36 20.21 4.59 -3.27
C TYR A 36 20.90 4.49 -4.65
N VAL A 37 20.95 3.30 -5.26
CA VAL A 37 21.59 3.08 -6.56
C VAL A 37 20.57 3.22 -7.68
N ALA A 38 20.55 4.39 -8.35
CA ALA A 38 19.64 4.67 -9.48
C ALA A 38 20.09 4.07 -10.83
N GLY A 39 21.31 3.53 -10.89
CA GLY A 39 21.92 2.93 -12.09
C GLY A 39 23.42 2.74 -11.92
N GLY A 40 24.04 2.01 -12.86
CA GLY A 40 25.50 1.78 -12.89
C GLY A 40 26.05 1.92 -14.31
N VAL A 41 27.29 2.40 -14.42
CA VAL A 41 28.05 2.43 -15.68
C VAL A 41 29.23 1.49 -15.50
N GLU A 42 29.39 0.58 -16.46
CA GLU A 42 30.58 -0.26 -16.53
C GLU A 42 31.63 0.37 -17.42
N PHE A 43 32.88 0.39 -16.93
CA PHE A 43 34.02 0.72 -17.76
C PHE A 43 34.80 -0.57 -18.01
N GLY A 44 34.68 -1.12 -19.21
CA GLY A 44 35.58 -2.15 -19.67
C GLY A 44 36.90 -1.51 -20.09
N PHE A 45 38.00 -1.85 -19.42
CA PHE A 45 39.33 -1.50 -19.88
C PHE A 45 40.07 -2.78 -20.20
N ALA A 46 40.56 -2.87 -21.43
CA ALA A 46 41.65 -3.75 -21.78
C ALA A 46 42.88 -2.86 -22.00
N ASP A 47 44.06 -3.37 -21.64
CA ASP A 47 45.29 -2.78 -22.15
C ASP A 47 45.39 -2.99 -23.69
N ALA A 48 46.42 -2.45 -24.33
CA ALA A 48 46.59 -2.58 -25.78
C ALA A 48 46.72 -4.05 -26.27
N SER A 49 46.89 -5.00 -25.35
CA SER A 49 46.98 -6.46 -25.60
C SER A 49 45.67 -7.21 -25.40
N GLY A 50 44.62 -6.59 -24.86
CA GLY A 50 43.34 -7.27 -24.64
C GLY A 50 43.24 -8.02 -23.30
N ASP A 51 44.24 -7.91 -22.41
CA ASP A 51 44.27 -8.63 -21.14
C ASP A 51 43.59 -7.84 -20.02
N TRP A 52 42.73 -8.53 -19.27
CA TRP A 52 41.81 -7.93 -18.26
C TRP A 52 42.34 -8.00 -16.83
N GLU A 53 43.45 -8.70 -16.57
CA GLU A 53 43.88 -9.05 -15.21
C GLU A 53 44.82 -8.04 -14.53
N ASP A 54 45.39 -7.06 -15.25
CA ASP A 54 46.42 -6.14 -14.71
C ASP A 54 45.97 -4.66 -14.59
N PHE A 55 44.69 -4.44 -14.26
CA PHE A 55 44.17 -3.09 -14.04
C PHE A 55 44.48 -2.54 -12.63
N ASN A 56 45.41 -1.58 -12.52
CA ASN A 56 45.75 -0.91 -11.27
C ASN A 56 45.55 0.62 -11.34
N MET A 57 44.41 1.10 -10.82
CA MET A 57 44.06 2.54 -10.78
C MET A 57 45.02 3.41 -9.95
N ALA A 58 45.86 2.81 -9.10
CA ALA A 58 46.84 3.59 -8.33
C ALA A 58 48.04 4.03 -9.19
N THR A 59 48.32 3.33 -10.29
CA THR A 59 49.49 3.57 -11.14
C THR A 59 49.14 4.03 -12.55
N ASP A 60 47.93 3.74 -13.04
CA ASP A 60 47.50 4.14 -14.38
C ASP A 60 46.74 5.47 -14.37
N ARG A 61 47.52 6.56 -14.33
CA ARG A 61 47.01 7.93 -14.27
C ARG A 61 46.22 8.31 -15.51
N TRP A 62 46.59 7.78 -16.68
CA TRP A 62 45.91 8.08 -17.94
C TRP A 62 44.46 7.57 -17.92
N THR A 63 44.25 6.34 -17.44
CA THR A 63 42.90 5.78 -17.34
C THR A 63 42.08 6.51 -16.28
N LEU A 64 42.68 6.88 -15.14
CA LEU A 64 42.00 7.66 -14.10
C LEU A 64 41.57 9.04 -14.60
N ASP A 65 42.45 9.77 -15.29
CA ASP A 65 42.15 11.10 -15.84
C ASP A 65 41.07 11.01 -16.92
N ARG A 66 41.05 9.93 -17.71
CA ARG A 66 39.99 9.66 -18.68
C ARG A 66 38.66 9.35 -18.00
N LEU A 67 38.64 8.54 -16.94
CA LEU A 67 37.45 8.23 -16.15
C LEU A 67 36.86 9.48 -15.51
N VAL A 68 37.70 10.30 -14.88
CA VAL A 68 37.29 11.60 -14.31
C VAL A 68 36.82 12.54 -15.43
N GLY A 69 37.50 12.57 -16.57
CA GLY A 69 37.12 13.34 -17.74
C GLY A 69 35.74 12.94 -18.29
N GLU A 70 35.46 11.64 -18.41
CA GLU A 70 34.16 11.12 -18.83
C GLU A 70 33.07 11.39 -17.77
N MET A 71 33.37 11.27 -16.47
CA MET A 71 32.42 11.64 -15.41
C MET A 71 32.09 13.13 -15.43
N VAL A 72 33.08 13.99 -15.66
CA VAL A 72 32.89 15.44 -15.83
C VAL A 72 32.16 15.74 -17.13
N ALA A 73 32.45 15.03 -18.23
CA ALA A 73 31.77 15.19 -19.52
C ALA A 73 30.31 14.71 -19.44
N MET A 74 30.01 13.63 -18.72
CA MET A 74 28.65 13.18 -18.44
C MET A 74 27.90 14.18 -17.57
N ARG A 75 28.54 14.73 -16.53
CA ARG A 75 27.95 15.80 -15.72
C ARG A 75 27.68 17.06 -16.56
N THR A 76 28.64 17.43 -17.40
CA THR A 76 28.52 18.58 -18.30
C THR A 76 27.48 18.34 -19.39
N ALA A 77 27.35 17.12 -19.90
CA ALA A 77 26.31 16.72 -20.86
C ALA A 77 24.92 16.69 -20.21
N LEU A 78 24.80 16.31 -18.93
CA LEU A 78 23.57 16.51 -18.15
C LEU A 78 23.23 18.01 -18.05
N ASP A 79 24.24 18.86 -17.84
CA ASP A 79 24.06 20.30 -17.68
C ASP A 79 23.87 21.05 -19.03
N SER A 80 24.29 20.47 -20.17
CA SER A 80 24.29 21.11 -21.51
C SER A 80 23.40 20.45 -22.57
N SER A 81 22.81 19.28 -22.30
CA SER A 81 21.95 18.55 -23.25
C SER A 81 20.60 19.19 -23.52
N GLY A 82 20.25 20.34 -22.90
CA GLY A 82 19.16 21.19 -23.38
C GLY A 82 17.90 20.42 -23.78
N GLY A 83 17.55 19.38 -23.03
CA GLY A 83 16.35 18.58 -23.28
C GLY A 83 15.18 19.53 -23.18
N GLY A 84 14.42 19.64 -24.28
CA GLY A 84 13.37 20.63 -24.45
C GLY A 84 12.55 20.81 -23.17
N ALA A 85 12.23 22.07 -22.85
CA ALA A 85 11.41 22.39 -21.70
C ALA A 85 10.25 21.38 -21.61
N PRO A 86 10.07 20.68 -20.46
CA PRO A 86 8.80 20.01 -20.23
C PRO A 86 7.71 21.05 -20.52
N PRO A 87 6.54 20.67 -21.08
CA PRO A 87 5.43 21.62 -21.22
C PRO A 87 5.37 22.35 -19.89
N THR A 88 5.58 23.67 -19.88
CA THR A 88 5.93 24.41 -18.67
C THR A 88 4.99 24.00 -17.58
N VAL A 89 5.42 23.07 -16.73
CA VAL A 89 4.73 22.76 -15.50
C VAL A 89 5.06 24.00 -14.71
N PRO A 90 4.06 24.85 -14.38
CA PRO A 90 4.29 25.96 -13.49
C PRO A 90 5.10 25.43 -12.29
N PRO A 91 6.03 26.21 -11.71
CA PRO A 91 6.87 25.76 -10.59
C PRO A 91 6.02 24.89 -9.69
N ALA A 92 6.39 23.60 -9.52
CA ALA A 92 5.50 22.57 -8.99
C ALA A 92 4.69 23.19 -7.86
N ALA A 93 3.40 23.41 -8.12
CA ALA A 93 2.52 23.93 -7.09
C ALA A 93 2.73 22.99 -5.89
N LYS A 94 2.75 23.55 -4.67
CA LYS A 94 2.69 22.74 -3.44
C LYS A 94 1.79 21.53 -3.74
N PRO A 95 2.22 20.27 -3.47
CA PRO A 95 1.43 19.11 -3.84
C PRO A 95 0.00 19.41 -3.46
N ALA A 96 -0.95 19.30 -4.40
CA ALA A 96 -2.33 19.64 -4.12
C ALA A 96 -2.71 18.81 -2.90
N ARG A 97 -2.95 19.46 -1.76
CA ARG A 97 -3.33 18.81 -0.52
C ARG A 97 -4.76 19.17 -0.26
N THR A 98 -5.57 18.16 0.00
CA THR A 98 -6.97 18.36 0.28
C THR A 98 -7.17 18.41 1.79
N LEU A 99 -7.81 19.47 2.27
CA LEU A 99 -8.05 19.64 3.70
C LEU A 99 -9.20 18.75 4.16
N GLY A 100 -9.02 18.09 5.30
CA GLY A 100 -10.07 17.38 6.00
C GLY A 100 -9.93 17.52 7.51
N ILE A 101 -10.91 16.96 8.22
CA ILE A 101 -10.97 16.95 9.68
C ILE A 101 -11.31 15.55 10.15
N ASP A 102 -10.99 15.24 11.40
CA ASP A 102 -11.55 14.06 12.05
C ASP A 102 -12.20 14.41 13.38
N VAL A 103 -13.30 13.72 13.68
CA VAL A 103 -14.18 14.05 14.79
C VAL A 103 -14.71 12.81 15.49
N SER A 104 -15.04 12.97 16.76
CA SER A 104 -15.79 12.02 17.57
C SER A 104 -16.86 12.76 18.36
N ARG A 105 -17.49 12.10 19.35
CA ARG A 105 -18.30 12.79 20.35
C ARG A 105 -17.60 13.97 21.05
N HIS A 106 -16.27 13.99 21.09
CA HIS A 106 -15.50 15.00 21.82
C HIS A 106 -15.59 16.40 21.20
N GLN A 107 -15.87 16.48 19.89
CA GLN A 107 -16.06 17.75 19.19
C GLN A 107 -17.46 18.35 19.41
N GLY A 108 -18.35 17.61 20.07
CA GLY A 108 -19.72 18.03 20.35
C GLY A 108 -20.55 18.16 19.07
N ARG A 109 -21.52 19.08 19.08
CA ARG A 109 -22.37 19.29 17.91
C ARG A 109 -21.60 20.04 16.82
N MET A 110 -21.49 19.41 15.66
CA MET A 110 -20.85 19.99 14.47
C MET A 110 -21.84 20.80 13.63
N ASP A 111 -21.43 22.00 13.23
CA ASP A 111 -21.96 22.72 12.06
C ASP A 111 -21.15 22.33 10.82
N TRP A 112 -21.64 21.32 10.10
CA TRP A 112 -20.99 20.78 8.91
C TRP A 112 -21.00 21.74 7.72
N GLY A 113 -21.99 22.63 7.63
CA GLY A 113 -22.00 23.68 6.60
C GLY A 113 -20.85 24.66 6.82
N LYS A 114 -20.59 25.02 8.08
CA LYS A 114 -19.44 25.83 8.46
C LYS A 114 -18.12 25.09 8.18
N ALA A 115 -18.01 23.81 8.52
CA ALA A 115 -16.81 23.00 8.20
C ALA A 115 -16.49 23.02 6.69
N ALA A 116 -17.51 22.81 5.84
CA ALA A 116 -17.38 22.85 4.39
C ALA A 116 -16.95 24.23 3.87
N ALA A 117 -17.60 25.29 4.38
CA ALA A 117 -17.30 26.67 4.04
C ALA A 117 -15.88 27.10 4.46
N SER A 118 -15.39 26.56 5.57
CA SER A 118 -14.02 26.75 6.07
C SER A 118 -12.98 25.91 5.32
N GLY A 119 -13.40 25.15 4.30
CA GLY A 119 -12.50 24.52 3.34
C GLY A 119 -12.34 23.01 3.48
N ALA A 120 -12.92 22.38 4.51
CA ALA A 120 -12.88 20.93 4.64
C ALA A 120 -13.58 20.26 3.45
N LYS A 121 -12.94 19.22 2.88
CA LYS A 121 -13.46 18.42 1.78
C LYS A 121 -13.74 16.97 2.16
N PHE A 122 -13.15 16.51 3.27
CA PHE A 122 -13.49 15.24 3.87
C PHE A 122 -13.56 15.29 5.38
N ALA A 123 -14.23 14.30 5.95
CA ALA A 123 -14.26 14.06 7.38
C ALA A 123 -14.15 12.56 7.70
N TYR A 124 -13.28 12.21 8.63
CA TYR A 124 -13.36 10.93 9.33
C TYR A 124 -14.16 11.10 10.62
N CYS A 125 -15.18 10.28 10.83
CA CYS A 125 -16.00 10.33 12.05
C CYS A 125 -15.81 9.03 12.83
N LYS A 126 -15.61 9.12 14.15
CA LYS A 126 -15.53 7.92 15.00
C LYS A 126 -16.82 7.15 14.86
N ALA A 127 -16.72 5.88 14.48
CA ALA A 127 -17.86 4.99 14.40
C ALA A 127 -17.95 4.15 15.67
N THR A 128 -16.90 3.39 15.96
CA THR A 128 -16.93 2.38 17.03
C THR A 128 -15.61 2.30 17.79
N GLU A 129 -15.66 1.64 18.94
CA GLU A 129 -14.51 1.30 19.75
C GLU A 129 -14.71 -0.08 20.39
N GLY A 130 -13.69 -0.94 20.30
CA GLY A 130 -13.77 -2.30 20.83
C GLY A 130 -14.95 -3.09 20.24
N THR A 131 -15.56 -3.98 21.01
CA THR A 131 -16.56 -4.92 20.46
C THR A 131 -18.00 -4.43 20.55
N THR A 132 -18.27 -3.36 21.30
CA THR A 132 -19.65 -2.96 21.63
C THR A 132 -19.91 -1.46 21.60
N TRP A 133 -18.89 -0.62 21.75
CA TRP A 133 -19.12 0.82 21.88
C TRP A 133 -19.35 1.46 20.52
N LEU A 134 -20.44 2.20 20.40
CA LEU A 134 -20.80 3.03 19.24
C LEU A 134 -20.65 4.48 19.64
N ASP A 135 -19.96 5.28 18.84
CA ASP A 135 -19.89 6.72 19.09
C ASP A 135 -21.29 7.33 18.99
N PRO A 136 -21.80 8.00 20.05
CA PRO A 136 -23.14 8.57 20.04
C PRO A 136 -23.38 9.58 18.92
N GLU A 137 -22.33 10.24 18.44
CA GLU A 137 -22.40 11.23 17.36
C GLU A 137 -22.14 10.63 15.98
N TRP A 138 -21.69 9.36 15.84
CA TRP A 138 -21.38 8.70 14.56
C TRP A 138 -22.41 8.98 13.46
N LYS A 139 -23.67 8.60 13.71
CA LYS A 139 -24.75 8.72 12.71
C LYS A 139 -25.01 10.18 12.33
N ARG A 140 -24.96 11.09 13.30
CA ARG A 140 -25.21 12.52 13.07
C ARG A 140 -24.05 13.15 12.32
N ASN A 141 -22.82 12.84 12.70
CA ASN A 141 -21.60 13.34 12.09
C ASN A 141 -21.49 12.87 10.63
N ALA A 142 -21.63 11.56 10.39
CA ALA A 142 -21.58 11.01 9.04
C ALA A 142 -22.68 11.60 8.13
N ALA A 143 -23.94 11.67 8.61
CA ALA A 143 -25.04 12.23 7.82
C ALA A 143 -24.87 13.74 7.57
N GLY A 144 -24.45 14.50 8.58
CA GLY A 144 -24.26 15.94 8.48
C GLY A 144 -23.10 16.32 7.56
N ALA A 145 -21.97 15.62 7.67
CA ALA A 145 -20.81 15.81 6.78
C ALA A 145 -21.19 15.53 5.32
N ARG A 146 -21.89 14.40 5.07
CA ARG A 146 -22.36 14.03 3.74
C ARG A 146 -23.34 15.05 3.17
N ALA A 147 -24.29 15.53 3.98
CA ALA A 147 -25.25 16.56 3.57
C ALA A 147 -24.57 17.91 3.23
N ALA A 148 -23.43 18.20 3.86
CA ALA A 148 -22.60 19.37 3.54
C ALA A 148 -21.66 19.15 2.33
N GLY A 149 -21.70 17.98 1.69
CA GLY A 149 -20.93 17.66 0.48
C GLY A 149 -19.49 17.21 0.75
N LEU A 150 -19.15 16.83 1.98
CA LEU A 150 -17.85 16.25 2.32
C LEU A 150 -17.83 14.76 1.97
N LEU A 151 -16.66 14.25 1.58
CA LEU A 151 -16.39 12.81 1.55
C LEU A 151 -16.26 12.31 2.99
N VAL A 152 -16.91 11.19 3.31
CA VAL A 152 -17.04 10.72 4.70
C VAL A 152 -16.37 9.36 4.84
N GLY A 153 -15.52 9.22 5.85
CA GLY A 153 -14.98 7.95 6.31
C GLY A 153 -15.40 7.68 7.75
N GLY A 154 -15.48 6.41 8.13
CA GLY A 154 -15.61 6.01 9.52
C GLY A 154 -14.31 5.41 10.04
N TYR A 155 -14.00 5.66 11.32
CA TYR A 155 -12.86 5.01 11.97
C TYR A 155 -13.26 4.20 13.20
N HIS A 156 -12.47 3.16 13.46
CA HIS A 156 -12.60 2.27 14.61
C HIS A 156 -11.42 2.45 15.55
N PHE A 157 -11.68 2.86 16.79
CA PHE A 157 -10.65 2.82 17.81
C PHE A 157 -10.44 1.37 18.25
N TYR A 158 -9.35 0.77 17.80
CA TYR A 158 -9.04 -0.62 18.08
C TYR A 158 -8.56 -0.79 19.53
N ARG A 159 -9.05 -1.84 20.21
CA ARG A 159 -8.60 -2.19 21.56
C ARG A 159 -7.85 -3.51 21.52
N ASN A 160 -6.64 -3.49 22.03
CA ASN A 160 -5.71 -4.62 21.95
C ASN A 160 -6.20 -5.86 22.67
N VAL A 161 -7.07 -5.71 23.69
CA VAL A 161 -7.56 -6.82 24.54
C VAL A 161 -8.71 -7.62 23.96
N TYR A 162 -9.43 -7.10 22.95
CA TYR A 162 -10.65 -7.76 22.45
C TYR A 162 -10.41 -8.59 21.19
N ASP A 163 -11.33 -9.50 20.91
CA ASP A 163 -11.26 -10.34 19.71
C ASP A 163 -11.29 -9.50 18.42
N PRO A 164 -10.35 -9.71 17.47
CA PRO A 164 -10.28 -8.91 16.26
C PRO A 164 -11.45 -9.14 15.30
N PHE A 165 -12.04 -10.34 15.26
CA PHE A 165 -13.22 -10.61 14.44
C PHE A 165 -14.46 -9.92 15.00
N GLU A 166 -14.65 -9.93 16.32
CA GLU A 166 -15.76 -9.21 16.96
C GLU A 166 -15.66 -7.70 16.75
N GLN A 167 -14.46 -7.13 16.87
CA GLN A 167 -14.21 -5.72 16.58
C GLN A 167 -14.51 -5.39 15.11
N ALA A 168 -14.03 -6.20 14.17
CA ALA A 168 -14.26 -6.01 12.74
C ALA A 168 -15.75 -6.11 12.38
N ALA A 169 -16.45 -7.11 12.92
CA ALA A 169 -17.89 -7.28 12.73
C ALA A 169 -18.69 -6.12 13.33
N HIS A 170 -18.32 -5.64 14.52
CA HIS A 170 -18.94 -4.47 15.13
C HIS A 170 -18.73 -3.21 14.28
N PHE A 171 -17.52 -2.99 13.82
CA PHE A 171 -17.18 -1.85 12.97
C PHE A 171 -17.92 -1.90 11.62
N ALA A 172 -17.86 -3.02 10.89
CA ALA A 172 -18.53 -3.18 9.60
C ALA A 172 -20.05 -2.96 9.71
N ARG A 173 -20.70 -3.51 10.75
CA ARG A 173 -22.13 -3.29 11.00
C ARG A 173 -22.46 -1.82 11.29
N ALA A 174 -21.62 -1.13 12.06
CA ALA A 174 -21.84 0.26 12.41
C ALA A 174 -21.61 1.22 11.24
N LEU A 175 -20.60 0.93 10.40
CA LEU A 175 -20.26 1.72 9.23
C LEU A 175 -21.43 1.82 8.26
N ASN A 176 -22.08 0.68 7.97
CA ASN A 176 -23.06 0.59 6.88
C ASN A 176 -22.51 1.26 5.60
N TYR A 177 -21.30 0.84 5.21
CA TYR A 177 -20.48 1.47 4.17
C TYR A 177 -21.27 1.68 2.87
N GLN A 178 -21.15 2.86 2.28
CA GLN A 178 -21.79 3.20 1.01
C GLN A 178 -20.74 3.43 -0.08
N PRO A 179 -21.03 3.08 -1.34
CA PRO A 179 -20.17 3.46 -2.46
C PRO A 179 -19.90 4.98 -2.47
N GLY A 180 -18.63 5.35 -2.54
CA GLY A 180 -18.19 6.75 -2.49
C GLY A 180 -17.88 7.29 -1.09
N ASP A 181 -18.07 6.49 -0.04
CA ASP A 181 -17.47 6.76 1.27
C ASP A 181 -15.96 6.48 1.23
N LEU A 182 -15.17 7.22 2.02
CA LEU A 182 -13.74 6.96 2.17
C LEU A 182 -13.49 5.58 2.78
N PRO A 183 -12.35 4.92 2.45
CA PRO A 183 -12.03 3.61 3.02
C PRO A 183 -12.08 3.63 4.57
N PRO A 184 -12.58 2.56 5.21
CA PRO A 184 -12.68 2.53 6.67
C PRO A 184 -11.29 2.61 7.33
N ALA A 185 -11.15 3.36 8.41
CA ALA A 185 -9.86 3.51 9.10
C ALA A 185 -9.81 2.69 10.40
N ALA A 186 -8.68 2.01 10.62
CA ALA A 186 -8.33 1.35 11.86
C ALA A 186 -7.41 2.28 12.66
N ASP A 187 -7.89 2.75 13.80
CA ASP A 187 -7.12 3.61 14.70
C ASP A 187 -6.36 2.75 15.71
N PHE A 188 -5.03 2.66 15.49
CA PHE A 188 -4.08 1.91 16.28
C PHE A 188 -3.23 2.84 17.14
N GLU A 189 -3.72 3.10 18.36
CA GLU A 189 -3.01 3.89 19.37
C GLU A 189 -3.31 3.45 20.83
N ASP A 190 -3.88 2.25 21.03
CA ASP A 190 -4.27 1.78 22.37
C ASP A 190 -3.08 1.49 23.28
N SER A 191 -2.59 2.50 23.99
CA SER A 191 -1.40 2.36 24.82
C SER A 191 -1.58 1.59 26.13
N ARG A 192 -2.80 1.13 26.45
CA ARG A 192 -3.12 0.54 27.76
C ARG A 192 -2.63 -0.90 27.91
N THR A 193 -2.43 -1.61 26.81
CA THR A 193 -1.96 -2.99 26.79
C THR A 193 -1.10 -3.24 25.55
N PRO A 194 -0.14 -4.18 25.59
CA PRO A 194 0.72 -4.48 24.45
C PRO A 194 -0.08 -4.77 23.17
N ALA A 195 0.42 -4.31 22.02
CA ALA A 195 -0.25 -4.58 20.77
C ALA A 195 -0.13 -6.06 20.40
N ARG A 196 -1.16 -6.56 19.72
CA ARG A 196 -1.20 -7.92 19.16
C ARG A 196 -1.16 -7.80 17.65
N VAL A 197 0.04 -7.72 17.09
CA VAL A 197 0.29 -7.45 15.65
C VAL A 197 -0.51 -8.38 14.73
N ASP A 198 -0.51 -9.69 15.02
CA ASP A 198 -1.29 -10.65 14.23
C ASP A 198 -2.80 -10.38 14.32
N ALA A 199 -3.30 -10.01 15.50
CA ALA A 199 -4.72 -9.66 15.68
C ALA A 199 -5.09 -8.36 14.95
N MET A 200 -4.19 -7.38 14.91
CA MET A 200 -4.39 -6.14 14.12
C MET A 200 -4.49 -6.47 12.63
N ARG A 201 -3.61 -7.33 12.11
CA ARG A 201 -3.69 -7.80 10.72
C ARG A 201 -5.00 -8.53 10.44
N ILE A 202 -5.41 -9.43 11.33
CA ILE A 202 -6.68 -10.17 11.23
C ILE A 202 -7.86 -9.20 11.20
N PHE A 203 -7.86 -8.19 12.07
CA PHE A 203 -8.90 -7.15 12.09
C PHE A 203 -8.99 -6.44 10.73
N LEU A 204 -7.86 -6.00 10.17
CA LEU A 204 -7.85 -5.31 8.87
C LEU A 204 -8.36 -6.21 7.75
N MET A 205 -7.88 -7.45 7.68
CA MET A 205 -8.33 -8.44 6.68
C MET A 205 -9.83 -8.72 6.80
N GLU A 206 -10.35 -8.82 8.02
CA GLU A 206 -11.77 -9.09 8.24
C GLU A 206 -12.63 -7.85 7.93
N VAL A 207 -12.16 -6.64 8.22
CA VAL A 207 -12.81 -5.40 7.77
C VAL A 207 -12.84 -5.33 6.24
N GLU A 208 -11.72 -5.62 5.57
CA GLU A 208 -11.67 -5.67 4.11
C GLU A 208 -12.64 -6.71 3.53
N ARG A 209 -12.72 -7.89 4.15
CA ARG A 209 -13.65 -8.96 3.74
C ARG A 209 -15.13 -8.56 3.93
N LEU A 210 -15.45 -7.89 5.03
CA LEU A 210 -16.83 -7.51 5.38
C LEU A 210 -17.31 -6.26 4.65
N VAL A 211 -16.43 -5.29 4.44
CA VAL A 211 -16.74 -3.98 3.83
C VAL A 211 -16.50 -4.01 2.32
N GLY A 212 -15.59 -4.86 1.84
CA GLY A 212 -15.20 -4.91 0.43
C GLY A 212 -14.30 -3.76 0.02
N VAL A 213 -13.60 -3.13 0.96
CA VAL A 213 -12.63 -2.04 0.71
C VAL A 213 -11.47 -2.20 1.67
N ARG A 214 -10.24 -2.05 1.15
CA ARG A 214 -9.03 -2.10 1.98
C ARG A 214 -9.05 -0.98 3.02
N PRO A 215 -8.95 -1.29 4.32
CA PRO A 215 -8.93 -0.27 5.36
C PRO A 215 -7.63 0.55 5.36
N ILE A 216 -7.68 1.72 5.99
CA ILE A 216 -6.53 2.58 6.27
C ILE A 216 -6.00 2.26 7.66
N ILE A 217 -4.69 2.32 7.84
CA ILE A 217 -4.09 2.31 9.17
C ILE A 217 -3.90 3.76 9.63
N TYR A 218 -4.58 4.16 10.70
CA TYR A 218 -4.26 5.36 11.46
C TYR A 218 -3.34 5.01 12.63
N THR A 219 -2.24 5.74 12.77
CA THR A 219 -1.34 5.64 13.93
C THR A 219 -0.41 6.85 14.01
N GLY A 220 0.41 6.94 15.06
CA GLY A 220 1.53 7.88 15.18
C GLY A 220 2.86 7.14 15.25
N ALA A 221 3.91 7.69 14.64
CA ALA A 221 5.26 7.07 14.67
C ALA A 221 5.78 6.83 16.12
N TRP A 222 5.38 7.69 17.07
CA TRP A 222 5.70 7.53 18.50
C TRP A 222 5.08 6.27 19.10
N TRP A 223 3.92 5.85 18.62
CA TRP A 223 3.22 4.65 19.08
C TRP A 223 3.73 3.42 18.33
N TRP A 224 3.91 3.53 17.01
CA TRP A 224 4.29 2.43 16.13
C TRP A 224 5.76 2.01 16.26
N ASP A 225 6.73 2.93 16.28
CA ASP A 225 8.16 2.58 16.28
C ASP A 225 8.80 2.64 17.66
N ASP A 226 8.49 3.69 18.42
CA ASP A 226 9.21 4.04 19.65
C ASP A 226 8.51 3.47 20.90
N GLY A 227 7.25 3.03 20.76
CA GLY A 227 6.42 2.56 21.88
C GLY A 227 6.26 3.59 23.01
N ARG A 228 6.55 4.87 22.76
CA ARG A 228 6.59 5.96 23.77
C ARG A 228 5.21 6.52 24.15
N GLY A 229 4.16 5.73 23.98
CA GLY A 229 3.05 5.88 24.92
C GLY A 229 3.57 5.63 26.33
N ASP A 230 2.90 6.13 27.36
CA ASP A 230 3.31 5.93 28.77
C ASP A 230 3.21 4.45 29.24
N GLY A 231 3.42 3.47 28.35
CA GLY A 231 3.25 2.03 28.55
C GLY A 231 4.40 1.19 27.97
N PRO A 232 4.33 -0.15 28.08
CA PRO A 232 5.38 -1.05 27.57
C PRO A 232 5.54 -0.92 26.05
N VAL A 233 6.71 -1.31 25.51
CA VAL A 233 6.95 -1.42 24.05
C VAL A 233 5.82 -2.21 23.41
N GLN A 234 5.11 -1.60 22.45
CA GLN A 234 3.84 -2.15 21.95
C GLN A 234 3.99 -2.91 20.65
N MET A 235 4.93 -2.49 19.81
CA MET A 235 5.12 -3.00 18.47
C MET A 235 6.53 -3.56 18.29
N PRO A 236 6.71 -4.60 17.46
CA PRO A 236 8.02 -5.08 17.06
C PRO A 236 8.69 -4.05 16.13
N ALA A 237 10.01 -4.15 15.98
CA ALA A 237 10.81 -3.18 15.22
C ALA A 237 10.42 -3.04 13.73
N ARG A 238 9.75 -4.03 13.15
CA ARG A 238 9.24 -4.01 11.78
C ARG A 238 7.94 -4.81 11.69
N VAL A 239 6.99 -4.29 10.92
CA VAL A 239 5.72 -4.92 10.57
C VAL A 239 5.51 -4.78 9.06
N PRO A 240 6.23 -5.56 8.22
CA PRO A 240 6.29 -5.31 6.77
C PRO A 240 4.93 -5.36 6.07
N TRP A 241 3.99 -6.18 6.58
CA TRP A 241 2.65 -6.28 6.00
C TRP A 241 1.85 -4.98 6.15
N ALA A 242 2.21 -4.09 7.09
CA ALA A 242 1.48 -2.85 7.32
C ALA A 242 1.65 -1.87 6.15
N ALA A 243 2.79 -1.93 5.45
CA ALA A 243 3.06 -1.16 4.24
C ALA A 243 2.11 -1.50 3.06
N GLU A 244 1.37 -2.61 3.14
CA GLU A 244 0.34 -2.99 2.16
C GLU A 244 -0.94 -2.14 2.30
N TYR A 245 -1.10 -1.41 3.42
CA TYR A 245 -2.28 -0.61 3.73
C TYR A 245 -1.96 0.90 3.62
N PRO A 246 -2.94 1.71 3.16
CA PRO A 246 -2.82 3.16 3.19
C PRO A 246 -2.53 3.67 4.60
N LEU A 247 -1.71 4.72 4.70
CA LEU A 247 -1.30 5.30 5.97
C LEU A 247 -1.98 6.64 6.21
N TRP A 248 -2.70 6.71 7.34
CA TRP A 248 -3.10 7.95 7.97
C TRP A 248 -2.20 8.22 9.18
N ILE A 249 -1.18 9.04 8.98
CA ILE A 249 -0.16 9.31 9.99
C ILE A 249 -0.53 10.53 10.84
N ALA A 250 -0.59 10.33 12.15
CA ALA A 250 -0.56 11.41 13.11
C ALA A 250 0.88 11.88 13.28
N SER A 251 1.13 13.17 13.01
CA SER A 251 2.43 13.81 13.16
C SER A 251 2.22 15.30 13.33
N TYR A 252 2.15 15.78 14.58
CA TYR A 252 1.73 17.15 14.90
C TYR A 252 2.77 18.22 14.53
N ARG A 253 2.90 18.47 13.22
CA ARG A 253 3.84 19.41 12.63
C ARG A 253 3.35 19.86 11.27
N GLU A 254 3.68 21.10 10.93
CA GLU A 254 3.56 21.57 9.55
C GLU A 254 4.60 20.91 8.64
N GLY A 255 4.26 20.73 7.36
CA GLY A 255 5.17 20.21 6.34
C GLY A 255 5.01 18.71 6.08
N ALA A 256 6.12 17.98 6.05
CA ALA A 256 6.13 16.53 5.84
C ALA A 256 6.04 15.79 7.19
N PRO A 257 5.20 14.76 7.32
CA PRO A 257 5.10 13.97 8.54
C PRO A 257 6.39 13.18 8.82
N ILE A 258 6.54 12.78 10.08
CA ILE A 258 7.47 11.72 10.46
C ILE A 258 6.71 10.41 10.28
N LEU A 259 7.21 9.54 9.40
CA LEU A 259 6.59 8.25 9.12
C LEU A 259 7.14 7.18 10.05
N PRO A 260 6.35 6.14 10.37
CA PRO A 260 6.90 4.93 10.93
C PRO A 260 7.81 4.24 9.91
N ASP A 261 8.80 3.52 10.41
CA ASP A 261 9.85 2.91 9.59
C ASP A 261 9.33 1.94 8.50
N ASP A 262 8.14 1.35 8.69
CA ASP A 262 7.52 0.42 7.75
C ASP A 262 6.95 1.11 6.50
N TRP A 263 6.68 2.42 6.55
CA TRP A 263 6.11 3.17 5.41
C TRP A 263 7.14 4.09 4.74
N ARG A 264 6.99 4.23 3.42
CA ARG A 264 7.80 5.16 2.60
C ARG A 264 7.05 6.43 2.21
N ASP A 265 5.72 6.41 2.29
CA ASP A 265 4.85 7.54 1.99
C ASP A 265 3.59 7.52 2.88
N TRP A 266 2.76 8.55 2.80
CA TRP A 266 1.52 8.72 3.54
C TRP A 266 0.36 9.15 2.63
N ASP A 267 -0.85 8.74 3.00
CA ASP A 267 -2.08 9.11 2.28
C ASP A 267 -2.80 10.25 2.99
N ILE A 268 -2.85 10.20 4.32
CA ILE A 268 -3.46 11.25 5.16
C ILE A 268 -2.47 11.62 6.27
N HIS A 269 -2.31 12.92 6.53
CA HIS A 269 -1.45 13.45 7.58
C HIS A 269 -2.28 14.30 8.55
N GLN A 270 -2.49 13.78 9.76
CA GLN A 270 -3.04 14.57 10.86
C GLN A 270 -1.92 15.46 11.42
N TYR A 271 -1.97 16.74 11.05
CA TYR A 271 -0.86 17.66 11.30
C TYR A 271 -1.04 18.48 12.58
N THR A 272 -2.22 18.47 13.18
CA THR A 272 -2.50 19.08 14.49
C THR A 272 -3.79 18.54 15.10
N SER A 273 -3.82 18.44 16.43
CA SER A 273 -5.03 18.20 17.23
C SER A 273 -5.64 19.48 17.83
N LYS A 274 -4.98 20.61 17.60
CA LYS A 274 -5.33 21.94 18.14
C LYS A 274 -5.77 22.88 17.03
N GLY A 275 -6.44 22.35 16.01
CA GLY A 275 -7.04 23.13 14.94
C GLY A 275 -8.12 24.09 15.47
N PRO A 276 -8.49 25.10 14.68
CA PRO A 276 -9.46 26.13 15.08
C PRO A 276 -10.89 25.58 15.06
N ALA A 277 -11.22 24.78 16.07
CA ALA A 277 -12.43 23.96 16.13
C ALA A 277 -13.72 24.76 15.88
N ARG A 278 -13.85 25.92 16.53
CA ARG A 278 -15.01 26.81 16.39
C ARG A 278 -15.15 27.38 14.97
N ASP A 279 -14.06 27.59 14.26
CA ASP A 279 -14.07 28.08 12.87
C ASP A 279 -14.54 26.99 11.90
N PHE A 280 -14.34 25.73 12.25
CA PHE A 280 -14.86 24.56 11.53
C PHE A 280 -16.20 24.05 12.07
N GLY A 281 -16.85 24.81 12.96
CA GLY A 281 -18.21 24.50 13.42
C GLY A 281 -18.28 23.48 14.55
N ALA A 282 -17.17 23.10 15.16
CA ALA A 282 -17.18 22.29 16.37
C ALA A 282 -17.57 23.11 17.60
N SER A 283 -18.13 22.44 18.61
CA SER A 283 -18.46 23.04 19.90
C SER A 283 -17.28 22.99 20.89
N SER A 284 -16.27 22.17 20.60
CA SER A 284 -15.03 22.01 21.37
C SER A 284 -14.01 23.13 21.12
N GLU A 285 -12.89 23.09 21.84
CA GLU A 285 -11.76 24.01 21.65
C GLU A 285 -10.70 23.49 20.67
N GLY A 286 -10.53 22.17 20.57
CA GLY A 286 -9.59 21.50 19.66
C GLY A 286 -10.31 20.71 18.56
N LEU A 287 -9.66 20.65 17.40
CA LEU A 287 -10.10 19.88 16.25
C LEU A 287 -8.87 19.28 15.55
N ASP A 288 -8.98 18.01 15.22
CA ASP A 288 -7.97 17.28 14.50
C ASP A 288 -8.05 17.64 13.01
N MET A 289 -6.93 18.13 12.47
CA MET A 289 -6.84 18.66 11.11
C MET A 289 -5.93 17.79 10.26
N ASN A 290 -6.39 17.51 9.04
CA ASN A 290 -5.77 16.53 8.17
C ASN A 290 -5.49 17.09 6.78
N TRP A 291 -4.35 16.71 6.22
CA TRP A 291 -4.10 16.81 4.79
C TRP A 291 -4.24 15.43 4.16
N PHE A 292 -5.00 15.31 3.09
CA PHE A 292 -4.84 14.20 2.15
C PHE A 292 -3.73 14.54 1.16
N ASN A 293 -2.87 13.57 0.86
CA ASN A 293 -1.73 13.69 -0.05
C ASN A 293 -2.18 13.65 -1.52
N GLY A 294 -3.04 14.59 -1.91
CA GLY A 294 -3.57 14.66 -3.27
C GLY A 294 -4.67 15.69 -3.45
N SER A 295 -4.99 15.93 -4.72
CA SER A 295 -6.09 16.81 -5.12
C SER A 295 -7.45 16.24 -4.68
N LEU A 296 -8.50 17.06 -4.77
CA LEU A 296 -9.86 16.61 -4.48
C LEU A 296 -10.30 15.47 -5.41
N ASP A 297 -9.84 15.44 -6.66
CA ASP A 297 -10.18 14.37 -7.58
C ASP A 297 -9.43 13.07 -7.24
N ALA A 298 -8.18 13.17 -6.79
CA ALA A 298 -7.46 12.03 -6.23
C ALA A 298 -8.15 11.50 -4.96
N LEU A 299 -8.66 12.38 -4.11
CA LEU A 299 -9.43 11.99 -2.92
C LEU A 299 -10.77 11.33 -3.29
N ARG A 300 -11.46 11.81 -4.33
CA ARG A 300 -12.67 11.15 -4.86
C ARG A 300 -12.36 9.77 -5.43
N ALA A 301 -11.24 9.61 -6.13
CA ALA A 301 -10.77 8.30 -6.58
C ALA A 301 -10.43 7.39 -5.39
N PHE A 302 -9.81 7.94 -4.35
CA PHE A 302 -9.51 7.22 -3.11
C PHE A 302 -10.79 6.74 -2.39
N ALA A 303 -11.84 7.57 -2.32
CA ALA A 303 -13.16 7.19 -1.82
C ALA A 303 -13.90 6.20 -2.73
N GLY A 304 -13.63 6.25 -4.03
CA GLY A 304 -14.17 5.37 -5.05
C GLY A 304 -13.41 4.06 -5.23
N SER A 305 -12.30 3.87 -4.52
CA SER A 305 -11.46 2.65 -4.59
C SER A 305 -12.10 1.43 -3.90
N ALA A 306 -13.42 1.49 -3.67
CA ALA A 306 -14.21 0.32 -3.35
C ALA A 306 -13.89 -0.77 -4.37
N SER A 307 -13.22 -1.82 -3.90
CA SER A 307 -12.76 -2.93 -4.73
C SER A 307 -13.94 -3.59 -5.45
N THR A 308 -15.19 -3.27 -5.11
CA THR A 308 -16.38 -3.63 -5.88
C THR A 308 -16.43 -3.14 -7.33
N GLY A 309 -15.68 -2.12 -7.75
CA GLY A 309 -15.64 -1.70 -9.16
C GLY A 309 -14.66 -2.56 -9.96
N GLU A 310 -13.39 -2.49 -9.58
CA GLU A 310 -12.30 -3.20 -10.25
C GLU A 310 -12.29 -4.70 -9.95
N THR A 311 -12.58 -5.16 -8.72
CA THR A 311 -12.67 -6.61 -8.42
C THR A 311 -13.92 -7.23 -9.03
N LYS A 312 -15.04 -6.49 -9.16
CA LYS A 312 -16.20 -6.99 -9.93
C LYS A 312 -15.88 -7.04 -11.41
N LEU A 313 -15.26 -6.02 -11.98
CA LEU A 313 -14.85 -6.00 -13.40
C LEU A 313 -13.76 -7.05 -13.69
N LEU A 314 -12.83 -7.27 -12.77
CA LEU A 314 -11.84 -8.34 -12.86
C LEU A 314 -12.53 -9.70 -12.71
N ALA A 315 -13.48 -9.87 -11.79
CA ALA A 315 -14.22 -11.13 -11.66
C ALA A 315 -15.07 -11.42 -12.90
N GLU A 316 -15.76 -10.43 -13.45
CA GLU A 316 -16.48 -10.54 -14.73
C GLU A 316 -15.52 -10.87 -15.87
N ALA A 317 -14.36 -10.22 -15.95
CA ALA A 317 -13.36 -10.49 -16.98
C ALA A 317 -12.72 -11.89 -16.83
N LEU A 318 -12.42 -12.33 -15.61
CA LEU A 318 -11.92 -13.67 -15.31
C LEU A 318 -12.95 -14.76 -15.61
N LEU A 319 -14.23 -14.51 -15.34
CA LEU A 319 -15.31 -15.43 -15.73
C LEU A 319 -15.52 -15.46 -17.25
N SER A 320 -15.27 -14.34 -17.96
CA SER A 320 -15.41 -14.29 -19.41
C SER A 320 -14.44 -15.22 -20.16
N VAL A 321 -13.29 -15.56 -19.56
CA VAL A 321 -12.32 -16.49 -20.15
C VAL A 321 -12.56 -17.96 -19.78
N GLU A 322 -13.54 -18.28 -18.92
CA GLU A 322 -13.89 -19.67 -18.57
C GLU A 322 -14.10 -20.58 -19.79
N PRO A 323 -14.80 -20.16 -20.87
CA PRO A 323 -15.04 -21.03 -22.04
C PRO A 323 -13.76 -21.42 -22.78
N GLU A 324 -12.68 -20.67 -22.62
CA GLU A 324 -11.38 -20.93 -23.26
C GLU A 324 -10.52 -21.91 -22.45
N LEU A 325 -10.82 -22.07 -21.15
CA LEU A 325 -10.06 -22.88 -20.19
C LEU A 325 -10.61 -24.32 -20.07
N GLN A 326 -10.74 -25.02 -21.20
CA GLN A 326 -11.34 -26.36 -21.25
C GLN A 326 -10.33 -27.49 -21.49
N ALA A 327 -9.06 -27.15 -21.73
CA ALA A 327 -8.01 -28.13 -21.98
C ALA A 327 -7.30 -28.53 -20.68
N VAL A 328 -7.53 -29.74 -20.18
CA VAL A 328 -6.85 -30.20 -18.96
C VAL A 328 -5.35 -30.34 -19.20
N LYS A 329 -4.54 -29.57 -18.44
CA LYS A 329 -3.09 -29.71 -18.40
C LYS A 329 -2.59 -29.71 -16.96
N LEU A 330 -1.98 -30.82 -16.55
CA LEU A 330 -1.42 -30.96 -15.20
C LEU A 330 -0.01 -30.37 -15.14
N ASN A 331 0.20 -29.54 -14.13
CA ASN A 331 1.43 -28.91 -13.73
C ASN A 331 1.45 -28.82 -12.20
N PRO A 332 1.77 -29.93 -11.49
CA PRO A 332 1.64 -30.00 -10.04
C PRO A 332 2.60 -29.08 -9.28
N THR A 333 3.62 -28.52 -9.96
CA THR A 333 4.53 -27.51 -9.41
C THR A 333 4.03 -26.08 -9.58
N SER A 334 2.86 -25.87 -10.20
CA SER A 334 2.19 -24.58 -10.27
C SER A 334 1.62 -24.14 -8.92
N ALA A 335 1.67 -22.84 -8.65
CA ALA A 335 0.98 -22.22 -7.52
C ALA A 335 -0.54 -22.47 -7.59
N LEU A 336 -1.16 -22.39 -8.77
CA LEU A 336 -2.59 -22.56 -8.95
C LEU A 336 -3.00 -24.00 -8.67
N GLN A 337 -2.29 -24.99 -9.21
CA GLN A 337 -2.64 -26.40 -9.00
C GLN A 337 -2.41 -26.86 -7.56
N ARG A 338 -1.38 -26.32 -6.88
CA ARG A 338 -1.23 -26.51 -5.44
C ARG A 338 -2.44 -25.98 -4.68
N ALA A 339 -2.87 -24.75 -4.97
CA ALA A 339 -4.03 -24.14 -4.33
C ALA A 339 -5.33 -24.92 -4.61
N ILE A 340 -5.54 -25.38 -5.85
CA ILE A 340 -6.70 -26.21 -6.23
C ILE A 340 -6.69 -27.54 -5.46
N THR A 341 -5.54 -28.21 -5.38
CA THR A 341 -5.42 -29.50 -4.68
C THR A 341 -5.60 -29.34 -3.16
N GLN A 342 -5.23 -28.19 -2.61
CA GLN A 342 -5.39 -27.87 -1.18
C GLN A 342 -6.79 -27.36 -0.81
N ALA A 343 -7.63 -27.00 -1.79
CA ALA A 343 -8.96 -26.42 -1.57
C ALA A 343 -10.00 -27.38 -0.95
N GLY A 344 -9.61 -28.62 -0.65
CA GLY A 344 -10.46 -29.64 -0.03
C GLY A 344 -11.04 -30.67 -1.00
N ALA A 345 -11.79 -31.64 -0.47
CA ALA A 345 -12.29 -32.78 -1.23
C ALA A 345 -13.21 -32.34 -2.41
N GLY A 346 -12.92 -32.89 -3.60
CA GLY A 346 -13.76 -32.75 -4.79
C GLY A 346 -13.28 -31.74 -5.83
N TRP A 347 -12.39 -30.79 -5.49
CA TRP A 347 -11.84 -29.83 -6.47
C TRP A 347 -10.81 -30.50 -7.39
N GLN A 348 -11.00 -30.35 -8.70
CA GLN A 348 -10.11 -30.89 -9.73
C GLN A 348 -9.73 -29.82 -10.74
N VAL A 349 -8.49 -29.90 -11.24
CA VAL A 349 -8.01 -29.09 -12.36
C VAL A 349 -8.78 -29.50 -13.61
N THR A 350 -9.45 -28.55 -14.25
CA THR A 350 -10.28 -28.80 -15.44
C THR A 350 -9.94 -27.90 -16.63
N GLY A 351 -8.92 -27.04 -16.50
CA GLY A 351 -8.38 -26.23 -17.59
C GLY A 351 -6.86 -26.12 -17.52
N ASP A 352 -6.26 -25.49 -18.52
CA ASP A 352 -4.84 -25.20 -18.60
C ASP A 352 -4.51 -23.87 -17.94
N GLU A 353 -3.23 -23.66 -17.64
CA GLU A 353 -2.73 -22.37 -17.17
C GLU A 353 -2.59 -21.43 -18.35
N ARG A 354 -3.22 -20.24 -18.27
CA ARG A 354 -3.16 -19.24 -19.33
C ARG A 354 -2.70 -17.88 -18.79
N PRO A 355 -1.86 -17.15 -19.55
CA PRO A 355 -1.66 -15.73 -19.30
C PRO A 355 -2.96 -14.96 -19.48
N PHE A 356 -3.21 -14.01 -18.60
CA PHE A 356 -4.37 -13.13 -18.65
C PHE A 356 -3.93 -11.71 -18.26
N SER A 357 -4.25 -10.73 -19.08
CA SER A 357 -3.89 -9.33 -18.83
C SER A 357 -5.15 -8.51 -18.60
N TRP A 358 -5.18 -7.75 -17.51
CA TRP A 358 -6.32 -6.90 -17.16
C TRP A 358 -5.85 -5.70 -16.34
N GLY A 359 -6.36 -4.51 -16.63
CA GLY A 359 -6.04 -3.30 -15.87
C GLY A 359 -4.55 -2.95 -15.81
N GLY A 360 -3.75 -3.30 -16.83
CA GLY A 360 -2.29 -3.10 -16.84
C GLY A 360 -1.49 -4.12 -16.01
N SER A 361 -2.17 -5.09 -15.38
CA SER A 361 -1.54 -6.19 -14.64
C SER A 361 -1.59 -7.50 -15.42
N ASN A 362 -0.62 -8.37 -15.17
CA ASN A 362 -0.53 -9.70 -15.78
C ASN A 362 -0.78 -10.78 -14.72
N TYR A 363 -1.58 -11.77 -15.08
CA TYR A 363 -1.98 -12.90 -14.26
C TYR A 363 -1.71 -14.21 -14.99
N ILE A 364 -1.61 -15.30 -14.22
CA ILE A 364 -1.87 -16.65 -14.71
C ILE A 364 -3.22 -17.09 -14.16
N VAL A 365 -4.06 -17.68 -15.00
CA VAL A 365 -5.41 -18.15 -14.65
C VAL A 365 -5.56 -19.64 -14.95
N GLN A 366 -6.41 -20.34 -14.20
CA GLN A 366 -6.72 -21.76 -14.40
C GLN A 366 -8.11 -22.12 -13.90
N ARG A 367 -8.84 -22.92 -14.68
CA ARG A 367 -10.16 -23.44 -14.32
C ARG A 367 -10.04 -24.66 -13.41
N ALA A 368 -10.89 -24.69 -12.38
CA ALA A 368 -11.12 -25.85 -11.53
C ALA A 368 -12.62 -26.10 -11.33
N GLU A 369 -12.99 -27.36 -11.16
CA GLU A 369 -14.37 -27.77 -10.93
C GLU A 369 -14.44 -28.69 -9.72
N ASN A 370 -15.46 -28.50 -8.89
CA ASN A 370 -15.76 -29.40 -7.80
C ASN A 370 -16.68 -30.53 -8.31
N LEU A 371 -16.14 -31.74 -8.45
CA LEU A 371 -16.84 -32.87 -9.06
C LEU A 371 -18.06 -33.35 -8.25
N THR A 372 -18.17 -32.98 -6.98
CA THR A 372 -19.32 -33.34 -6.13
C THR A 372 -20.47 -32.35 -6.27
N THR A 373 -20.16 -31.07 -6.47
CA THR A 373 -21.16 -29.99 -6.44
C THR A 373 -21.41 -29.35 -7.79
N GLY A 374 -20.57 -29.61 -8.79
CA GLY A 374 -20.61 -28.95 -10.11
C GLY A 374 -20.22 -27.46 -10.08
N ARG A 375 -19.70 -26.97 -8.95
CA ARG A 375 -19.23 -25.58 -8.80
C ARG A 375 -17.94 -25.38 -9.57
N VAL A 376 -17.80 -24.22 -10.21
CA VAL A 376 -16.64 -23.87 -11.04
C VAL A 376 -15.95 -22.64 -10.48
N ARG A 377 -14.62 -22.69 -10.41
CA ARG A 377 -13.74 -21.59 -10.02
C ARG A 377 -12.72 -21.30 -11.11
N ILE A 378 -12.45 -20.03 -11.32
CA ILE A 378 -11.28 -19.56 -12.04
C ILE A 378 -10.27 -19.08 -11.01
N TYR A 379 -9.23 -19.88 -10.79
CA TYR A 379 -8.09 -19.50 -9.97
C TYR A 379 -7.21 -18.54 -10.75
N HIS A 380 -6.63 -17.56 -10.07
CA HIS A 380 -5.72 -16.59 -10.66
C HIS A 380 -4.60 -16.21 -9.68
N VAL A 381 -3.45 -15.82 -10.24
CA VAL A 381 -2.31 -15.29 -9.48
C VAL A 381 -1.63 -14.18 -10.28
N PRO A 382 -1.24 -13.05 -9.68
CA PRO A 382 -0.43 -12.05 -10.37
C PRO A 382 0.95 -12.62 -10.72
N VAL A 383 1.43 -12.35 -11.93
CA VAL A 383 2.77 -12.76 -12.37
C VAL A 383 3.82 -12.16 -11.43
N GLY A 384 4.66 -13.02 -10.84
CA GLY A 384 5.67 -12.62 -9.86
C GLY A 384 5.22 -12.69 -8.40
N LYS A 385 3.92 -12.84 -8.11
CA LYS A 385 3.35 -12.96 -6.75
C LYS A 385 2.77 -14.36 -6.50
N TRP A 386 3.59 -15.39 -6.67
CA TRP A 386 3.14 -16.80 -6.71
C TRP A 386 2.58 -17.35 -5.39
N SER A 387 2.69 -16.61 -4.28
CA SER A 387 2.02 -16.91 -3.01
C SER A 387 0.56 -16.44 -2.97
N ASP A 388 0.18 -15.50 -3.84
CA ASP A 388 -1.07 -14.72 -3.72
C ASP A 388 -2.16 -15.30 -4.62
N VAL A 389 -2.37 -16.62 -4.53
CA VAL A 389 -3.38 -17.31 -5.34
C VAL A 389 -4.77 -17.01 -4.80
N SER A 390 -5.64 -16.50 -5.67
CA SER A 390 -7.06 -16.24 -5.39
C SER A 390 -7.95 -16.94 -6.41
N TYR A 391 -9.27 -16.90 -6.21
CA TYR A 391 -10.22 -17.44 -7.19
C TYR A 391 -11.48 -16.59 -7.28
N VAL A 392 -12.11 -16.63 -8.44
CA VAL A 392 -13.50 -16.19 -8.64
C VAL A 392 -14.36 -17.40 -8.90
N GLU A 393 -15.54 -17.44 -8.30
CA GLU A 393 -16.46 -18.56 -8.46
C GLU A 393 -17.62 -18.19 -9.38
N ARG A 394 -17.96 -19.11 -10.28
CA ARG A 394 -19.12 -18.96 -11.15
C ARG A 394 -20.38 -18.81 -10.29
N PRO A 395 -21.20 -17.78 -10.51
CA PRO A 395 -22.48 -17.64 -9.81
C PRO A 395 -23.35 -18.88 -10.05
N GLU A 396 -24.06 -19.35 -9.02
CA GLU A 396 -25.05 -20.40 -9.24
C GLU A 396 -26.15 -19.87 -10.18
N PRO A 397 -26.61 -20.68 -11.15
CA PRO A 397 -27.73 -20.28 -11.98
C PRO A 397 -28.91 -19.98 -11.06
N THR A 398 -29.38 -18.73 -11.09
CA THR A 398 -30.65 -18.37 -10.49
C THR A 398 -31.70 -19.26 -11.15
N THR A 399 -32.32 -20.13 -10.36
CA THR A 399 -33.46 -20.93 -10.80
C THR A 399 -34.49 -19.97 -11.41
N ARG A 400 -34.70 -20.13 -12.71
CA ARG A 400 -35.59 -19.28 -13.50
C ARG A 400 -37.04 -19.61 -13.24
#